data_AF-A0AAD5SIP7-F1
#
_entry.id   AF-A0AAD5SIP7-F1
#
_cell.length_a   1.000
_cell.length_b   1.000
_cell.length_c   1.000
_cell.angle_alpha   90.00
_cell.angle_beta   90.00
_cell.angle_gamma   90.00
#
_symmetry.space_group_name_H-M   'P 1'
#
loop_
_entity.id
_entity.type
_entity.pdbx_description
1 polymer ?
#
loop_
_entity_poly.entity_id
_entity_poly.type
_entity_poly.pdbx_seq_one_letter_code
_entity_poly.pdbx_strand_id
1 'polypeptide(L)'
;MSDKLREDLQRKSEAVQQIMDPTLPDYQRLPAELHVYHSFYPLDEHREKSVKSGRIAIVFVYDYHPCSTTLYAKHLNPHPQFQSASLPEKVLWSYITQLASALKTIHSAGLAARVIEPSKILLTGKNRIRLNCCGMFDMLTYDGGKNTSHYQQEDLLHFGQLIVALACGSLAAVHNLPKSIDFIVRHYSADIKNVMLYLLSKPSNFKGIDDVITMVGPRILNEINSAHHYNDFLEGELCKELENGRLVRLMCKLGFINERPEFDMDTTWSETGDRYLLKLFRDYVFHQVDETGAPITDMAHVVQCLNKLDVGVDEKIMLTSRDEQSCLIVSYKELKSCIDTTFNELLRKP
;
A
#
# COMPACT_ATOMS: atom_id res chain seq x y z
N MET A 1 3.65 -7.50 -12.27
CA MET A 1 2.92 -7.61 -10.99
C MET A 1 1.82 -8.69 -11.03
N SER A 2 1.46 -9.33 -9.91
CA SER A 2 0.27 -10.20 -9.77
C SER A 2 -1.03 -9.41 -9.83
N ASP A 3 -2.08 -9.98 -10.43
CA ASP A 3 -3.34 -9.26 -10.70
C ASP A 3 -4.00 -8.73 -9.43
N LYS A 4 -4.04 -9.57 -8.39
CA LYS A 4 -4.61 -9.17 -7.10
C LYS A 4 -3.87 -8.00 -6.45
N LEU A 5 -2.52 -8.02 -6.46
CA LEU A 5 -1.74 -6.92 -5.91
C LEU A 5 -1.93 -5.65 -6.73
N ARG A 6 -2.00 -5.78 -8.07
CA ARG A 6 -2.25 -4.65 -8.98
C ARG A 6 -3.59 -3.99 -8.68
N GLU A 7 -4.67 -4.78 -8.59
CA GLU A 7 -6.01 -4.27 -8.27
C GLU A 7 -6.08 -3.63 -6.88
N ASP A 8 -5.42 -4.23 -5.88
CA ASP A 8 -5.37 -3.67 -4.52
C ASP A 8 -4.62 -2.33 -4.50
N LEU A 9 -3.49 -2.21 -5.20
CA LEU A 9 -2.72 -0.97 -5.30
C LEU A 9 -3.45 0.09 -6.13
N GLN A 10 -4.13 -0.30 -7.20
CA GLN A 10 -4.93 0.60 -8.02
C GLN A 10 -6.09 1.19 -7.22
N ARG A 11 -6.87 0.36 -6.51
CA ARG A 11 -7.95 0.85 -5.63
C ARG A 11 -7.43 1.83 -4.57
N LYS A 12 -6.25 1.56 -4.00
CA LYS A 12 -5.62 2.48 -3.05
C LYS A 12 -5.21 3.79 -3.71
N SER A 13 -4.63 3.75 -4.91
CA SER A 13 -4.26 4.95 -5.68
C SER A 13 -5.49 5.79 -6.02
N GLU A 14 -6.55 5.16 -6.50
CA GLU A 14 -7.83 5.81 -6.79
C GLU A 14 -8.40 6.49 -5.53
N ALA A 15 -8.41 5.79 -4.39
CA ALA A 15 -8.89 6.35 -3.12
C ALA A 15 -8.09 7.58 -2.66
N VAL A 16 -6.77 7.63 -2.89
CA VAL A 16 -5.93 8.80 -2.56
C VAL A 16 -6.25 10.00 -3.44
N GLN A 17 -6.66 9.76 -4.69
CA GLN A 17 -6.96 10.81 -5.66
C GLN A 17 -8.44 11.20 -5.71
N GLN A 18 -9.28 10.58 -4.87
CA GLN A 18 -10.72 10.91 -4.82
C GLN A 18 -10.91 12.35 -4.33
N ILE A 19 -11.68 13.10 -5.11
CA ILE A 19 -12.14 14.45 -4.79
C ILE A 19 -13.66 14.41 -4.80
N MET A 20 -14.28 15.11 -3.84
CA MET A 20 -15.73 15.18 -3.77
C MET A 20 -16.27 16.03 -4.92
N ASP A 21 -17.32 15.53 -5.59
CA ASP A 21 -18.02 16.25 -6.65
C ASP A 21 -18.63 17.56 -6.09
N PRO A 22 -18.25 18.74 -6.62
CA PRO A 22 -18.76 20.03 -6.17
C PRO A 22 -20.28 20.21 -6.28
N THR A 23 -20.95 19.39 -7.11
CA THR A 23 -22.40 19.44 -7.31
C THR A 23 -23.18 18.74 -6.19
N LEU A 24 -22.52 17.93 -5.35
CA LEU A 24 -23.19 17.19 -4.28
C LEU A 24 -23.56 18.09 -3.10
N PRO A 25 -24.76 17.91 -2.49
CA PRO A 25 -25.18 18.71 -1.33
C PRO A 25 -24.22 18.64 -0.13
N ASP A 26 -23.53 17.50 0.05
CA ASP A 26 -22.54 17.32 1.11
C ASP A 26 -21.28 18.16 0.88
N TYR A 27 -20.99 18.57 -0.35
CA TYR A 27 -19.86 19.44 -0.66
C TYR A 27 -19.96 20.79 0.04
N GLN A 28 -21.15 21.37 0.02
CA GLN A 28 -21.42 22.66 0.65
C GLN A 28 -21.37 22.60 2.20
N ARG A 29 -21.36 21.39 2.79
CA ARG A 29 -21.27 21.21 4.24
C ARG A 29 -19.84 21.19 4.76
N LEU A 30 -18.86 20.91 3.90
CA LEU A 30 -17.46 20.89 4.28
C LEU A 30 -16.83 22.27 4.06
N PRO A 31 -15.89 22.69 4.91
CA PRO A 31 -15.10 23.89 4.64
C PRO A 31 -14.28 23.68 3.37
N ALA A 32 -14.12 24.73 2.56
CA ALA A 32 -13.26 24.65 1.37
C ALA A 32 -11.78 24.42 1.75
N GLU A 33 -11.36 25.06 2.85
CA GLU A 33 -10.02 24.98 3.41
C GLU A 33 -10.09 25.11 4.94
N LEU A 34 -9.18 24.43 5.63
CA LEU A 34 -8.91 24.58 7.05
C LEU A 34 -7.40 24.64 7.27
N HIS A 35 -6.87 25.82 7.59
CA HIS A 35 -5.45 26.09 7.74
C HIS A 35 -4.63 25.78 6.47
N VAL A 36 -4.03 24.59 6.36
CA VAL A 36 -3.29 24.13 5.16
C VAL A 36 -3.96 22.92 4.49
N TYR A 37 -5.10 22.49 5.01
CA TYR A 37 -5.84 21.32 4.52
C TYR A 37 -6.99 21.77 3.64
N HIS A 38 -7.13 21.13 2.47
CA HIS A 38 -8.19 21.38 1.50
C HIS A 38 -8.68 20.04 0.93
N SER A 39 -9.68 20.10 0.02
CA SER A 39 -10.22 18.91 -0.67
C SER A 39 -10.73 17.81 0.28
N PHE A 40 -11.46 18.20 1.33
CA PHE A 40 -11.99 17.26 2.31
C PHE A 40 -12.90 16.22 1.65
N TYR A 41 -12.68 14.96 1.99
CA TYR A 41 -13.47 13.83 1.53
C TYR A 41 -13.97 13.03 2.74
N PRO A 42 -15.29 12.86 2.92
CA PRO A 42 -15.84 12.14 4.07
C PRO A 42 -15.61 10.62 3.94
N LEU A 43 -15.05 10.01 4.98
CA LEU A 43 -14.74 8.57 5.02
C LEU A 43 -15.79 7.73 5.76
N ASP A 44 -16.69 8.36 6.53
CA ASP A 44 -17.71 7.65 7.32
C ASP A 44 -18.82 7.05 6.43
N GLU A 45 -19.09 5.75 6.58
CA GLU A 45 -20.18 5.06 5.87
C GLU A 45 -21.57 5.56 6.34
N HIS A 46 -21.70 5.86 7.64
CA HIS A 46 -22.93 6.37 8.24
C HIS A 46 -22.86 7.89 8.45
N ARG A 47 -23.25 8.65 7.42
CA ARG A 47 -23.16 10.12 7.35
C ARG A 47 -24.06 10.88 8.34
N GLU A 48 -24.93 10.19 9.08
CA GLU A 48 -25.89 10.78 10.03
C GLU A 48 -25.24 11.51 11.22
N LYS A 49 -23.95 11.27 11.49
CA LYS A 49 -23.20 11.92 12.57
C LYS A 49 -22.20 12.98 12.09
N SER A 50 -22.09 13.23 10.78
CA SER A 50 -21.07 14.13 10.25
C SER A 50 -21.40 15.60 10.49
N VAL A 51 -20.32 16.33 10.81
CA VAL A 51 -20.21 17.71 11.27
C VAL A 51 -21.26 18.66 10.66
N LYS A 52 -22.09 19.26 11.51
CA LYS A 52 -22.80 20.49 11.17
C LYS A 52 -21.76 21.62 11.13
N SER A 53 -21.53 22.19 9.94
CA SER A 53 -20.73 23.42 9.78
C SER A 53 -21.28 24.53 10.70
N GLY A 54 -20.40 25.27 11.37
CA GLY A 54 -20.76 26.36 12.31
C GLY A 54 -20.69 26.05 13.81
N ARG A 55 -20.10 24.93 14.23
CA ARG A 55 -19.79 24.63 15.65
C ARG A 55 -18.28 24.62 15.90
N ILE A 56 -17.88 24.92 17.14
CA ILE A 56 -16.50 24.76 17.60
C ILE A 56 -16.11 23.28 17.41
N ALA A 57 -15.05 23.04 16.64
CA ALA A 57 -14.54 21.71 16.34
C ALA A 57 -13.07 21.62 16.73
N ILE A 58 -12.66 20.43 17.18
CA ILE A 58 -11.26 20.07 17.41
C ILE A 58 -10.89 19.09 16.30
N VAL A 59 -9.79 19.35 15.61
CA VAL A 59 -9.32 18.54 14.49
C VAL A 59 -8.04 17.83 14.88
N PHE A 60 -8.05 16.50 14.74
CA PHE A 60 -6.88 15.64 14.89
C PHE A 60 -6.45 15.16 13.52
N VAL A 61 -5.17 15.32 13.20
CA VAL A 61 -4.59 14.92 11.93
C VAL A 61 -3.78 13.65 12.13
N TYR A 62 -4.03 12.65 11.28
CA TYR A 62 -3.37 11.36 11.29
C TYR A 62 -2.91 10.99 9.89
N ASP A 63 -2.02 10.01 9.78
CA ASP A 63 -1.64 9.43 8.51
C ASP A 63 -2.86 8.81 7.81
N TYR A 64 -3.03 9.14 6.53
CA TYR A 64 -4.08 8.54 5.71
C TYR A 64 -3.64 7.16 5.22
N HIS A 65 -4.48 6.15 5.49
CA HIS A 65 -4.28 4.79 5.01
C HIS A 65 -5.45 4.41 4.09
N PRO A 66 -5.28 4.48 2.76
CA PRO A 66 -6.38 4.28 1.82
C PRO A 66 -6.98 2.88 1.91
N CYS A 67 -8.30 2.81 1.71
CA CYS A 67 -9.10 1.58 1.78
C CYS A 67 -9.01 0.85 3.13
N SER A 68 -8.66 1.54 4.22
CA SER A 68 -8.65 0.91 5.54
C SER A 68 -10.05 0.59 6.04
N THR A 69 -10.18 -0.50 6.77
CA THR A 69 -11.44 -0.90 7.43
C THR A 69 -11.19 -1.11 8.91
N THR A 70 -12.19 -0.92 9.76
CA THR A 70 -12.02 -1.18 11.20
C THR A 70 -12.10 -2.69 11.48
N LEU A 71 -11.46 -3.17 12.55
CA LEU A 71 -11.63 -4.56 13.01
C LEU A 71 -13.12 -4.86 13.29
N TYR A 72 -13.86 -3.88 13.79
CA TYR A 72 -15.31 -3.97 13.96
C TYR A 72 -16.01 -4.27 12.63
N ALA A 73 -15.81 -3.42 11.61
CA ALA A 73 -16.44 -3.57 10.31
C ALA A 73 -16.07 -4.92 9.66
N LYS A 74 -14.83 -5.37 9.84
CA LYS A 74 -14.33 -6.60 9.22
C LYS A 74 -14.84 -7.88 9.89
N HIS A 75 -14.87 -7.93 11.22
CA HIS A 75 -15.03 -9.19 11.96
C HIS A 75 -16.29 -9.24 12.83
N LEU A 76 -16.84 -8.09 13.23
CA LEU A 76 -17.91 -8.00 14.24
C LEU A 76 -19.21 -7.37 13.72
N ASN A 77 -19.21 -6.83 12.50
CA ASN A 77 -20.41 -6.27 11.90
C ASN A 77 -21.39 -7.40 11.53
N PRO A 78 -22.62 -7.42 12.07
CA PRO A 78 -23.61 -8.47 11.80
C PRO A 78 -24.24 -8.28 10.42
N HIS A 79 -23.45 -8.37 9.36
CA HIS A 79 -23.99 -8.37 7.99
C HIS A 79 -24.34 -9.81 7.57
N PRO A 80 -25.55 -10.09 7.05
CA PRO A 80 -26.06 -11.45 6.84
C PRO A 80 -25.25 -12.29 5.83
N GLN A 81 -24.40 -11.66 5.01
CA GLN A 81 -23.50 -12.36 4.08
C GLN A 81 -22.21 -12.88 4.74
N PHE A 82 -21.87 -12.37 5.93
CA PHE A 82 -20.70 -12.77 6.71
C PHE A 82 -21.17 -13.27 8.08
N GLN A 83 -21.77 -14.46 8.13
CA GLN A 83 -21.86 -15.18 9.40
C GLN A 83 -20.43 -15.31 9.93
N SER A 84 -20.14 -14.64 11.04
CA SER A 84 -18.81 -14.50 11.62
C SER A 84 -18.28 -15.87 12.03
N ALA A 85 -17.61 -16.57 11.13
CA ALA A 85 -16.80 -17.72 11.49
C ALA A 85 -15.75 -17.26 12.51
N SER A 86 -15.49 -18.10 13.52
CA SER A 86 -14.47 -17.79 14.53
C SER A 86 -13.16 -17.42 13.86
N LEU A 87 -12.52 -16.35 14.34
CA LEU A 87 -11.31 -15.84 13.73
C LEU A 87 -10.21 -16.91 13.78
N PRO A 88 -9.55 -17.26 12.67
CA PRO A 88 -8.47 -18.25 12.69
C PRO A 88 -7.38 -17.84 13.70
N GLU A 89 -6.94 -18.80 14.51
CA GLU A 89 -5.98 -18.54 15.59
C GLU A 89 -4.69 -17.84 15.11
N LYS A 90 -4.18 -18.21 13.93
CA LYS A 90 -3.02 -17.54 13.32
C LYS A 90 -3.24 -16.04 13.11
N VAL A 91 -4.44 -15.64 12.70
CA VAL A 91 -4.79 -14.22 12.47
C VAL A 91 -4.92 -13.50 13.82
N LEU A 92 -5.54 -14.14 14.81
CA LEU A 92 -5.66 -13.59 16.15
C LEU A 92 -4.28 -13.36 16.79
N TRP A 93 -3.35 -14.31 16.67
CA TRP A 93 -1.97 -14.14 17.15
C TRP A 93 -1.22 -13.00 16.46
N SER A 94 -1.43 -12.82 15.14
CA SER A 94 -0.84 -11.70 14.40
C SER A 94 -1.32 -10.36 14.97
N TYR A 95 -2.62 -10.23 15.25
CA TYR A 95 -3.17 -9.03 15.89
C TYR A 95 -2.64 -8.82 17.32
N ILE A 96 -2.60 -9.88 18.13
CA ILE A 96 -2.05 -9.81 19.49
C ILE A 96 -0.59 -9.33 19.46
N THR A 97 0.22 -9.88 18.56
CA THR A 97 1.64 -9.54 18.44
C THR A 97 1.84 -8.08 18.04
N GLN A 98 1.07 -7.59 17.05
CA GLN A 98 1.13 -6.21 16.58
C GLN A 98 0.65 -5.22 17.67
N LEU A 99 -0.43 -5.54 18.39
CA LEU A 99 -0.92 -4.71 19.50
C LEU A 99 0.04 -4.69 20.68
N ALA A 100 0.60 -5.84 21.05
CA ALA A 100 1.59 -5.90 22.13
C ALA A 100 2.83 -5.06 21.79
N SER A 101 3.31 -5.10 20.54
CA SER A 101 4.41 -4.25 20.04
C SER A 101 4.07 -2.75 20.12
N ALA A 102 2.86 -2.36 19.70
CA ALA A 102 2.41 -0.98 19.79
C ALA A 102 2.31 -0.50 21.25
N LEU A 103 1.69 -1.28 22.13
CA LEU A 103 1.57 -0.95 23.55
C LEU A 103 2.92 -0.92 24.25
N LYS A 104 3.86 -1.82 23.88
CA LYS A 104 5.22 -1.80 24.44
C LYS A 104 5.89 -0.46 24.15
N THR A 105 5.77 0.04 22.92
CA THR A 105 6.31 1.34 22.51
C THR A 105 5.67 2.49 23.29
N ILE A 106 4.34 2.50 23.38
CA ILE A 106 3.58 3.56 24.08
C ILE A 106 3.88 3.57 25.58
N HIS A 107 3.78 2.42 26.25
CA HIS A 107 3.98 2.31 27.70
C HIS A 107 5.43 2.61 28.10
N SER A 108 6.40 2.21 27.27
CA SER A 108 7.83 2.49 27.53
C SER A 108 8.18 3.97 27.35
N ALA A 109 7.36 4.74 26.62
CA ALA A 109 7.45 6.18 26.54
C ALA A 109 6.76 6.90 27.73
N GLY A 110 6.22 6.16 28.70
CA GLY A 110 5.46 6.74 29.82
C GLY A 110 4.08 7.27 29.41
N LEU A 111 3.50 6.71 28.35
CA LEU A 111 2.18 7.08 27.82
C LEU A 111 1.20 5.89 27.94
N ALA A 112 -0.06 6.12 27.60
CA ALA A 112 -1.10 5.10 27.45
C ALA A 112 -1.82 5.27 26.11
N ALA A 113 -2.32 4.17 25.53
CA ALA A 113 -3.05 4.22 24.27
C ALA A 113 -4.46 4.79 24.45
N ARG A 114 -5.10 4.49 25.60
CA ARG A 114 -6.42 4.94 26.08
C ARG A 114 -7.62 4.53 25.22
N VAL A 115 -7.37 4.09 23.98
CA VAL A 115 -8.40 3.70 23.01
C VAL A 115 -8.01 2.37 22.38
N ILE A 116 -8.55 1.27 22.93
CA ILE A 116 -8.33 -0.08 22.40
C ILE A 116 -9.69 -0.72 22.18
N GLU A 117 -10.27 -0.42 21.02
CA GLU A 117 -11.60 -0.89 20.63
C GLU A 117 -11.59 -1.37 19.18
N PRO A 118 -12.41 -2.39 18.81
CA PRO A 118 -12.48 -2.86 17.43
C PRO A 118 -12.80 -1.77 16.39
N SER A 119 -13.58 -0.75 16.78
CA SER A 119 -13.96 0.37 15.90
C SER A 119 -12.83 1.38 15.68
N LYS A 120 -11.77 1.33 16.49
CA LYS A 120 -10.64 2.26 16.50
C LYS A 120 -9.32 1.60 16.13
N ILE A 121 -9.37 0.36 15.67
CA ILE A 121 -8.20 -0.37 15.16
C ILE A 121 -8.42 -0.62 13.68
N LEU A 122 -7.51 -0.08 12.85
CA LEU A 122 -7.61 -0.11 11.39
C LEU A 122 -6.84 -1.31 10.83
N LEU A 123 -7.48 -2.05 9.92
CA LEU A 123 -6.85 -2.96 8.98
C LEU A 123 -6.45 -2.18 7.73
N THR A 124 -5.15 -2.14 7.46
CA THR A 124 -4.56 -1.29 6.39
C THR A 124 -3.92 -2.10 5.25
N GLY A 125 -3.88 -3.42 5.43
CA GLY A 125 -3.33 -4.38 4.48
C GLY A 125 -3.64 -5.81 4.91
N LYS A 126 -2.94 -6.78 4.34
CA LYS A 126 -3.13 -8.20 4.68
C LYS A 126 -2.67 -8.47 6.11
N ASN A 127 -3.64 -8.61 7.03
CA ASN A 127 -3.43 -8.79 8.47
C ASN A 127 -2.61 -7.69 9.16
N ARG A 128 -2.42 -6.52 8.53
CA ARG A 128 -1.69 -5.38 9.11
C ARG A 128 -2.66 -4.46 9.83
N ILE A 129 -2.57 -4.41 11.16
CA ILE A 129 -3.39 -3.54 12.00
C ILE A 129 -2.63 -2.31 12.50
N ARG A 130 -3.36 -1.23 12.79
CA ARG A 130 -2.84 0.01 13.38
C ARG A 130 -3.83 0.58 14.40
N LEU A 131 -3.32 1.06 15.53
CA LEU A 131 -4.11 1.84 16.48
C LEU A 131 -4.45 3.20 15.85
N ASN A 132 -5.72 3.59 15.88
CA ASN A 132 -6.18 4.91 15.48
C ASN A 132 -6.61 5.71 16.71
N CYS A 133 -6.76 7.02 16.56
CA CYS A 133 -7.22 7.93 17.62
C CYS A 133 -6.29 8.02 18.85
N CYS A 134 -5.03 7.60 18.75
CA CYS A 134 -4.04 7.83 19.80
C CYS A 134 -3.87 9.34 20.06
N GLY A 135 -3.67 9.74 21.31
CA GLY A 135 -3.50 11.13 21.73
C GLY A 135 -4.81 11.93 21.90
N MET A 136 -5.96 11.38 21.46
CA MET A 136 -7.24 12.09 21.54
C MET A 136 -7.67 12.35 22.99
N PHE A 137 -7.66 11.31 23.83
CA PHE A 137 -8.07 11.46 25.22
C PHE A 137 -7.01 12.14 26.09
N ASP A 138 -5.73 12.06 25.72
CA ASP A 138 -4.65 12.81 26.35
C ASP A 138 -4.89 14.32 26.29
N MET A 139 -5.46 14.81 25.18
CA MET A 139 -5.88 16.21 25.02
C MET A 139 -7.22 16.50 25.69
N LEU A 140 -8.24 15.66 25.45
CA LEU A 140 -9.62 15.92 25.94
C LEU A 140 -9.76 15.80 27.46
N THR A 141 -8.95 14.96 28.08
CA THR A 141 -9.00 14.66 29.52
C THR A 141 -7.61 14.76 30.13
N TYR A 142 -6.91 15.85 29.81
CA TYR A 142 -5.58 16.11 30.35
C TYR A 142 -5.62 16.25 31.88
N ASP A 143 -4.84 15.43 32.58
CA ASP A 143 -4.77 15.38 34.04
C ASP A 143 -3.37 15.71 34.60
N GLY A 144 -2.45 16.15 33.74
CA GLY A 144 -1.05 16.36 34.09
C GLY A 144 -0.21 15.08 34.19
N GLY A 145 -0.68 13.95 33.65
CA GLY A 145 0.04 12.67 33.66
C GLY A 145 -0.03 11.93 35.00
N LYS A 146 -0.97 12.31 35.88
CA LYS A 146 -1.10 11.72 37.23
C LYS A 146 -1.60 10.28 37.19
N ASN A 147 -2.44 9.94 36.20
CA ASN A 147 -3.09 8.63 36.12
C ASN A 147 -2.50 7.72 35.04
N THR A 148 -1.30 7.98 34.52
CA THR A 148 -0.70 7.17 33.43
C THR A 148 -0.67 5.68 33.76
N SER A 149 -0.21 5.29 34.95
CA SER A 149 -0.16 3.87 35.34
C SER A 149 -1.56 3.23 35.36
N HIS A 150 -2.58 3.98 35.78
CA HIS A 150 -3.96 3.52 35.74
C HIS A 150 -4.45 3.32 34.30
N TYR A 151 -4.22 4.28 33.40
CA TYR A 151 -4.57 4.14 31.98
C TYR A 151 -3.82 3.00 31.28
N GLN A 152 -2.57 2.72 31.67
CA GLN A 152 -1.83 1.56 31.17
C GLN A 152 -2.47 0.23 31.63
N GLN A 153 -3.00 0.15 32.86
CA GLN A 153 -3.75 -1.02 33.31
C GLN A 153 -5.08 -1.17 32.56
N GLU A 154 -5.77 -0.05 32.28
CA GLU A 154 -6.98 -0.07 31.45
C GLU A 154 -6.70 -0.52 30.01
N ASP A 155 -5.58 -0.09 29.41
CA ASP A 155 -5.13 -0.58 28.10
C ASP A 155 -5.02 -2.11 28.09
N LEU A 156 -4.36 -2.70 29.09
CA LEU A 156 -4.21 -4.16 29.18
C LEU A 156 -5.56 -4.86 29.33
N LEU A 157 -6.48 -4.28 30.11
CA LEU A 157 -7.83 -4.82 30.26
C LEU A 157 -8.60 -4.78 28.93
N HIS A 158 -8.63 -3.62 28.27
CA HIS A 158 -9.30 -3.45 26.97
C HIS A 158 -8.68 -4.34 25.89
N PHE A 159 -7.37 -4.57 25.93
CA PHE A 159 -6.71 -5.53 25.06
C PHE A 159 -7.20 -6.97 25.31
N GLY A 160 -7.36 -7.38 26.57
CA GLY A 160 -7.97 -8.68 26.90
C GLY A 160 -9.41 -8.81 26.41
N GLN A 161 -10.21 -7.76 26.59
CA GLN A 161 -11.60 -7.71 26.11
C GLN A 161 -11.70 -7.75 24.58
N LEU A 162 -10.78 -7.09 23.88
CA LEU A 162 -10.66 -7.14 22.43
C LEU A 162 -10.39 -8.57 21.94
N ILE A 163 -9.48 -9.30 22.60
CA ILE A 163 -9.21 -10.71 22.26
C ILE A 163 -10.47 -11.55 22.42
N VAL A 164 -11.22 -11.37 23.52
CA VAL A 164 -12.50 -12.06 23.75
C VAL A 164 -13.51 -11.75 22.64
N ALA A 165 -13.69 -10.47 22.32
CA ALA A 165 -14.64 -10.03 21.30
C ALA A 165 -14.32 -10.63 19.92
N LEU A 166 -13.05 -10.63 19.52
CA LEU A 166 -12.60 -11.17 18.24
C LEU A 166 -12.66 -12.70 18.19
N ALA A 167 -12.25 -13.38 19.26
CA ALA A 167 -12.28 -14.84 19.33
C ALA A 167 -13.72 -15.38 19.30
N CYS A 168 -14.65 -14.70 19.98
CA CYS A 168 -16.07 -15.06 19.99
C CYS A 168 -16.89 -14.45 18.84
N GLY A 169 -16.30 -13.58 18.00
CA GLY A 169 -17.00 -12.91 16.90
C GLY A 169 -18.14 -11.99 17.36
N SER A 170 -18.10 -11.47 18.59
CA SER A 170 -19.19 -10.64 19.13
C SER A 170 -18.71 -9.70 20.23
N LEU A 171 -19.14 -8.44 20.20
CA LEU A 171 -18.90 -7.49 21.30
C LEU A 171 -19.61 -7.92 22.60
N ALA A 172 -20.76 -8.59 22.49
CA ALA A 172 -21.53 -9.04 23.65
C ALA A 172 -20.80 -10.12 24.46
N ALA A 173 -19.78 -10.77 23.88
CA ALA A 173 -18.94 -11.77 24.54
C ALA A 173 -18.25 -11.21 25.80
N VAL A 174 -17.88 -9.93 25.79
CA VAL A 174 -17.21 -9.28 26.93
C VAL A 174 -18.12 -9.21 28.16
N HIS A 175 -19.44 -9.18 27.98
CA HIS A 175 -20.40 -9.14 29.08
C HIS A 175 -20.68 -10.51 29.71
N ASN A 176 -20.35 -11.61 29.03
CA ASN A 176 -20.52 -12.97 29.55
C ASN A 176 -19.19 -13.76 29.48
N LEU A 177 -18.20 -13.26 30.22
CA LEU A 177 -16.86 -13.83 30.26
C LEU A 177 -16.83 -15.34 30.57
N PRO A 178 -17.61 -15.90 31.51
CA PRO A 178 -17.56 -17.34 31.78
C PRO A 178 -17.85 -18.19 30.53
N LYS A 179 -18.94 -17.86 29.80
CA LYS A 179 -19.30 -18.57 28.57
C LYS A 179 -18.29 -18.35 27.45
N SER A 180 -17.77 -17.13 27.33
CA SER A 180 -16.76 -16.79 26.32
C SER A 180 -15.43 -17.49 26.57
N ILE A 181 -15.00 -17.60 27.83
CA ILE A 181 -13.79 -18.34 28.21
C ILE A 181 -13.97 -19.83 27.87
N ASP A 182 -15.12 -20.44 28.20
CA ASP A 182 -15.40 -21.84 27.85
C ASP A 182 -15.35 -22.09 26.35
N PHE A 183 -15.87 -21.15 25.55
CA PHE A 183 -15.75 -21.20 24.10
C PHE A 183 -14.28 -21.13 23.66
N ILE A 184 -13.52 -20.15 24.16
CA ILE A 184 -12.12 -19.94 23.75
C ILE A 184 -11.25 -21.16 24.08
N VAL A 185 -11.43 -21.76 25.26
CA VAL A 185 -10.70 -22.96 25.68
C VAL A 185 -10.95 -24.17 24.77
N ARG A 186 -12.14 -24.26 24.15
CA ARG A 186 -12.49 -25.36 23.24
C ARG A 186 -11.97 -25.17 21.81
N HIS A 187 -11.74 -23.93 21.40
CA HIS A 187 -11.48 -23.58 19.99
C HIS A 187 -10.10 -22.97 19.74
N TYR A 188 -9.38 -22.54 20.76
CA TYR A 188 -8.06 -21.91 20.67
C TYR A 188 -7.06 -22.58 21.62
N SER A 189 -5.78 -22.37 21.35
CA SER A 189 -4.70 -22.89 22.21
C SER A 189 -4.76 -22.37 23.65
N ALA A 190 -4.14 -23.15 24.55
CA ALA A 190 -3.93 -22.75 25.94
C ALA A 190 -3.12 -21.45 26.06
N ASP A 191 -2.22 -21.17 25.10
CA ASP A 191 -1.42 -19.94 25.09
C ASP A 191 -2.31 -18.69 24.93
N ILE A 192 -3.31 -18.73 24.03
CA ILE A 192 -4.28 -17.62 23.87
C ILE A 192 -5.08 -17.44 25.16
N LYS A 193 -5.56 -18.54 25.73
CA LYS A 193 -6.28 -18.52 27.00
C LYS A 193 -5.43 -17.85 28.09
N ASN A 194 -4.15 -18.22 28.21
CA ASN A 194 -3.27 -17.71 29.24
C ASN A 194 -3.01 -16.20 29.07
N VAL A 195 -2.72 -15.74 27.85
CA VAL A 195 -2.52 -14.30 27.56
C VAL A 195 -3.80 -13.52 27.86
N MET A 196 -4.95 -14.01 27.40
CA MET A 196 -6.25 -13.40 27.65
C MET A 196 -6.55 -13.29 29.15
N LEU A 197 -6.36 -14.36 29.92
CA LEU A 197 -6.61 -14.35 31.37
C LEU A 197 -5.65 -13.43 32.12
N TYR A 198 -4.37 -13.37 31.71
CA TYR A 198 -3.42 -12.40 32.26
C TYR A 198 -3.90 -10.97 32.01
N LEU A 199 -4.32 -10.64 30.78
CA LEU A 199 -4.83 -9.32 30.41
C LEU A 199 -6.13 -8.95 31.17
N LEU A 200 -7.04 -9.91 31.38
CA LEU A 200 -8.29 -9.71 32.12
C LEU A 200 -8.14 -9.76 33.65
N SER A 201 -6.98 -10.17 34.15
CA SER A 201 -6.73 -10.23 35.59
C SER A 201 -6.79 -8.85 36.25
N LYS A 202 -7.00 -8.82 37.57
CA LYS A 202 -7.08 -7.56 38.32
C LYS A 202 -5.84 -6.68 38.10
N PRO A 203 -6.00 -5.34 38.01
CA PRO A 203 -4.88 -4.42 37.92
C PRO A 203 -3.86 -4.66 39.03
N SER A 204 -2.57 -4.56 38.69
CA SER A 204 -1.46 -4.74 39.63
C SER A 204 -0.28 -3.90 39.21
N ASN A 205 0.49 -3.38 40.17
CA ASN A 205 1.71 -2.62 39.88
C ASN A 205 2.81 -3.50 39.23
N PHE A 206 2.73 -4.82 39.39
CA PHE A 206 3.64 -5.77 38.76
C PHE A 206 3.13 -6.27 37.40
N LYS A 207 1.89 -5.94 37.03
CA LYS A 207 1.30 -6.32 35.75
C LYS A 207 1.70 -5.28 34.71
N GLY A 208 2.42 -5.69 33.67
CA GLY A 208 2.89 -4.78 32.64
C GLY A 208 2.87 -5.40 31.25
N ILE A 209 3.08 -4.56 30.24
CA ILE A 209 3.15 -5.01 28.85
C ILE A 209 4.34 -5.96 28.60
N ASP A 210 5.41 -5.86 29.39
CA ASP A 210 6.58 -6.72 29.29
C ASP A 210 6.29 -8.20 29.58
N ASP A 211 5.39 -8.49 30.52
CA ASP A 211 4.93 -9.86 30.77
C ASP A 211 4.17 -10.40 29.56
N VAL A 212 3.31 -9.57 28.95
CA VAL A 212 2.57 -9.94 27.72
C VAL A 212 3.55 -10.22 26.58
N ILE A 213 4.58 -9.39 26.40
CA ILE A 213 5.63 -9.61 25.41
C ILE A 213 6.35 -10.94 25.67
N THR A 214 6.63 -11.27 26.93
CA THR A 214 7.24 -12.56 27.30
C THR A 214 6.34 -13.73 26.94
N MET A 215 5.03 -13.63 27.20
CA MET A 215 4.05 -14.67 26.83
C MET A 215 3.87 -14.81 25.31
N VAL A 216 3.94 -13.71 24.57
CA VAL A 216 3.80 -13.69 23.10
C VAL A 216 5.12 -14.07 22.40
N GLY A 217 6.26 -14.06 23.11
CA GLY A 217 7.61 -14.27 22.59
C GLY A 217 7.76 -15.36 21.53
N PRO A 218 7.28 -16.60 21.75
CA PRO A 218 7.37 -17.68 20.76
C PRO A 218 6.65 -17.40 19.43
N ARG A 219 5.69 -16.47 19.42
CA ARG A 219 4.90 -16.10 18.23
C ARG A 219 5.47 -14.90 17.49
N ILE A 220 6.32 -14.08 18.12
CA ILE A 220 6.95 -12.90 17.51
C ILE A 220 7.74 -13.29 16.26
N LEU A 221 8.51 -14.38 16.31
CA LEU A 221 9.28 -14.86 15.15
C LEU A 221 8.39 -15.22 13.96
N ASN A 222 7.17 -15.72 14.19
CA ASN A 222 6.24 -16.03 13.10
C ASN A 222 5.75 -14.76 12.40
N GLU A 223 5.52 -13.68 13.15
CA GLU A 223 5.14 -12.38 12.59
C GLU A 223 6.31 -11.75 11.83
N ILE A 224 7.53 -11.83 12.37
CA ILE A 224 8.76 -11.37 11.69
C ILE A 224 8.96 -12.13 10.38
N ASN A 225 8.89 -13.46 10.38
CA ASN A 225 9.01 -14.26 9.17
C ASN A 225 7.91 -13.94 8.14
N SER A 226 6.67 -13.72 8.61
CA SER A 226 5.57 -13.31 7.73
C SER A 226 5.82 -11.94 7.09
N ALA A 227 6.42 -11.00 7.84
CA ALA A 227 6.81 -9.69 7.35
C ALA A 227 7.97 -9.79 6.34
N HIS A 228 9.00 -10.60 6.60
CA HIS A 228 10.10 -10.84 5.65
C HIS A 228 9.61 -11.46 4.35
N HIS A 229 8.81 -12.52 4.40
CA HIS A 229 8.23 -13.11 3.19
C HIS A 229 7.38 -12.12 2.39
N TYR A 230 6.64 -11.24 3.08
CA TYR A 230 5.88 -10.21 2.40
C TYR A 230 6.79 -9.14 1.78
N ASN A 231 7.91 -8.80 2.44
CA ASN A 231 8.91 -7.88 1.90
C ASN A 231 9.60 -8.45 0.65
N ASP A 232 10.07 -9.70 0.70
CA ASP A 232 10.69 -10.38 -0.46
C ASP A 232 9.70 -10.46 -1.63
N PHE A 233 8.43 -10.73 -1.34
CA PHE A 233 7.37 -10.69 -2.35
C PHE A 233 7.22 -9.29 -2.97
N LEU A 234 7.14 -8.24 -2.16
CA LEU A 234 7.03 -6.86 -2.65
C LEU A 234 8.26 -6.44 -3.45
N GLU A 235 9.46 -6.82 -3.02
CA GLU A 235 10.71 -6.56 -3.73
C GLU A 235 10.72 -7.26 -5.09
N GLY A 236 10.32 -8.53 -5.14
CA GLY A 236 10.20 -9.28 -6.40
C GLY A 236 9.18 -8.66 -7.37
N GLU A 237 8.11 -8.06 -6.86
CA GLU A 237 7.12 -7.34 -7.67
C GLU A 237 7.66 -5.98 -8.13
N LEU A 238 8.36 -5.25 -7.26
CA LEU A 238 8.97 -3.96 -7.58
C LEU A 238 10.07 -4.10 -8.65
N CYS A 239 10.88 -5.16 -8.58
CA CYS A 239 11.90 -5.45 -9.60
C CYS A 239 11.29 -5.56 -11.01
N LYS A 240 10.11 -6.19 -11.14
CA LYS A 240 9.41 -6.31 -12.42
C LYS A 240 8.89 -4.95 -12.93
N GLU A 241 8.46 -4.08 -12.03
CA GLU A 241 7.92 -2.77 -12.40
C GLU A 241 9.01 -1.70 -12.65
N LEU A 242 10.21 -1.89 -12.10
CA LEU A 242 11.35 -1.00 -12.36
C LEU A 242 11.69 -0.94 -13.85
N GLU A 243 11.65 -2.09 -14.53
CA GLU A 243 11.88 -2.19 -15.97
C GLU A 243 10.85 -1.36 -16.74
N ASN A 244 9.56 -1.47 -16.41
CA ASN A 244 8.48 -0.71 -17.07
C ASN A 244 8.75 0.80 -17.07
N GLY A 245 9.20 1.35 -15.93
CA GLY A 245 9.54 2.77 -15.85
C GLY A 245 10.72 3.18 -16.75
N ARG A 246 11.72 2.31 -16.91
CA ARG A 246 12.87 2.55 -17.81
C ARG A 246 12.44 2.47 -19.28
N LEU A 247 11.64 1.46 -19.62
CA LEU A 247 11.11 1.27 -20.97
C LEU A 247 10.22 2.44 -21.40
N VAL A 248 9.34 2.94 -20.53
CA VAL A 248 8.49 4.12 -20.84
C VAL A 248 9.37 5.34 -21.14
N ARG A 249 10.41 5.61 -20.34
CA ARG A 249 11.32 6.73 -20.61
C ARG A 249 12.07 6.58 -21.94
N LEU A 250 12.50 5.37 -22.27
CA LEU A 250 13.17 5.08 -23.54
C LEU A 250 12.23 5.27 -24.73
N MET A 251 10.99 4.77 -24.62
CA MET A 251 9.93 4.97 -25.60
C MET A 251 9.61 6.46 -25.80
N CYS A 252 9.55 7.25 -24.72
CA CYS A 252 9.40 8.69 -24.83
C CYS A 252 10.56 9.34 -25.58
N LYS A 253 11.82 8.97 -25.29
CA LYS A 253 13.00 9.50 -26.04
C LYS A 253 12.89 9.18 -27.53
N LEU A 254 12.58 7.93 -27.88
CA LEU A 254 12.38 7.52 -29.26
C LEU A 254 11.24 8.32 -29.92
N GLY A 255 10.12 8.52 -29.22
CA GLY A 255 9.00 9.33 -29.70
C GLY A 255 9.30 10.82 -29.86
N PHE A 256 10.25 11.38 -29.09
CA PHE A 256 10.71 12.77 -29.30
C PHE A 256 11.69 12.90 -30.48
N ILE A 257 12.45 11.85 -30.77
CA ILE A 257 13.48 11.82 -31.82
C ILE A 257 12.87 11.52 -33.19
N ASN A 258 12.05 10.47 -33.25
CA ASN A 258 11.52 9.96 -34.50
C ASN A 258 10.43 10.89 -35.07
N GLU A 259 10.27 10.87 -36.39
CA GLU A 259 9.20 11.54 -37.16
C GLU A 259 8.95 13.03 -36.85
N ARG A 260 10.01 13.80 -36.55
CA ARG A 260 9.88 15.24 -36.32
C ARG A 260 9.50 15.97 -37.63
N PRO A 261 8.36 16.69 -37.68
CA PRO A 261 7.85 17.32 -38.92
C PRO A 261 8.79 18.37 -39.53
N GLU A 262 9.54 19.07 -38.68
CA GLU A 262 10.51 20.11 -39.07
C GLU A 262 11.62 19.58 -40.00
N PHE A 263 11.82 18.26 -40.01
CA PHE A 263 12.88 17.59 -40.75
C PHE A 263 12.36 16.55 -41.76
N ASP A 264 11.06 16.52 -42.01
CA ASP A 264 10.40 15.52 -42.87
C ASP A 264 10.83 15.63 -44.35
N MET A 265 11.43 16.77 -44.73
CA MET A 265 11.97 17.04 -46.06
C MET A 265 13.48 17.33 -46.06
N ASP A 266 14.13 17.24 -44.90
CA ASP A 266 15.58 17.37 -44.80
C ASP A 266 16.22 15.99 -44.98
N THR A 267 16.71 15.75 -46.20
CA THR A 267 17.42 14.51 -46.57
C THR A 267 18.67 14.29 -45.71
N THR A 268 19.27 15.35 -45.16
CA THR A 268 20.43 15.20 -44.26
C THR A 268 20.01 14.72 -42.87
N TRP A 269 18.86 15.16 -42.35
CA TRP A 269 18.35 14.74 -41.05
C TRP A 269 17.69 13.35 -41.07
N SER A 270 17.02 13.00 -42.16
CA SER A 270 16.19 11.79 -42.28
C SER A 270 16.91 10.57 -42.90
N GLU A 271 18.00 10.77 -43.63
CA GLU A 271 18.69 9.70 -44.39
C GLU A 271 20.19 9.53 -44.07
N THR A 272 20.77 10.30 -43.13
CA THR A 272 22.19 10.14 -42.77
C THR A 272 22.46 10.10 -41.25
N GLY A 273 23.43 9.28 -40.85
CA GLY A 273 23.96 9.21 -39.47
C GLY A 273 23.08 8.49 -38.44
N ASP A 274 23.28 8.85 -37.17
CA ASP A 274 22.63 8.25 -35.99
C ASP A 274 21.10 8.20 -36.10
N ARG A 275 20.48 9.23 -36.68
CA ARG A 275 19.01 9.34 -36.80
C ARG A 275 18.43 8.31 -37.77
N TYR A 276 19.14 8.01 -38.85
CA TYR A 276 18.72 6.97 -39.78
C TYR A 276 18.77 5.58 -39.12
N LEU A 277 19.81 5.31 -38.32
CA LEU A 277 19.87 4.09 -37.51
C LEU A 277 18.67 3.96 -36.56
N LEU A 278 18.27 5.06 -35.90
CA LEU A 278 17.12 5.06 -34.98
C LEU A 278 15.78 4.87 -35.71
N LYS A 279 15.63 5.43 -36.91
CA LYS A 279 14.47 5.20 -37.79
C LYS A 279 14.35 3.73 -38.19
N LEU A 280 15.45 3.10 -38.60
CA LEU A 280 15.45 1.67 -38.93
C LEU A 280 15.24 0.80 -37.68
N PHE A 281 15.79 1.18 -36.54
CA PHE A 281 15.58 0.47 -35.28
C PHE A 281 14.10 0.51 -34.84
N ARG A 282 13.42 1.66 -34.99
CA ARG A 282 11.97 1.74 -34.77
C ARG A 282 11.22 0.75 -35.66
N ASP A 283 11.57 0.66 -36.94
CA ASP A 283 10.93 -0.27 -37.88
C ASP A 283 11.21 -1.74 -37.48
N TYR A 284 12.44 -2.05 -37.09
CA TYR A 284 12.85 -3.37 -36.57
C TYR A 284 12.06 -3.80 -35.32
N VAL A 285 11.72 -2.85 -34.44
CA VAL A 285 11.00 -3.15 -33.19
C VAL A 285 9.48 -3.15 -33.37
N PHE A 286 8.90 -2.18 -34.08
CA PHE A 286 7.45 -1.92 -34.07
C PHE A 286 6.74 -2.21 -35.40
N HIS A 287 7.48 -2.36 -36.50
CA HIS A 287 6.91 -2.52 -37.84
C HIS A 287 7.32 -3.85 -38.48
N GLN A 288 7.40 -4.90 -37.67
CA GLN A 288 7.63 -6.25 -38.17
C GLN A 288 6.43 -6.71 -39.01
N VAL A 289 6.73 -7.43 -40.08
CA VAL A 289 5.74 -8.08 -40.95
C VAL A 289 6.10 -9.55 -41.14
N ASP A 290 5.10 -10.40 -41.35
CA ASP A 290 5.31 -11.80 -41.70
C ASP A 290 5.59 -12.00 -43.20
N GLU A 291 5.74 -13.26 -43.63
CA GLU A 291 5.99 -13.63 -45.02
C GLU A 291 4.88 -13.17 -45.99
N THR A 292 3.69 -12.86 -45.48
CA THR A 292 2.55 -12.36 -46.27
C THR A 292 2.44 -10.83 -46.26
N GLY A 293 3.32 -10.14 -45.53
CA GLY A 293 3.28 -8.70 -45.32
C GLY A 293 2.29 -8.27 -44.23
N ALA A 294 1.71 -9.19 -43.46
CA ALA A 294 0.81 -8.85 -42.37
C ALA A 294 1.59 -8.37 -41.14
N PRO A 295 1.09 -7.36 -40.39
CA PRO A 295 1.80 -6.79 -39.25
C PRO A 295 1.90 -7.79 -38.08
N ILE A 296 3.10 -7.91 -37.50
CA ILE A 296 3.38 -8.72 -36.31
C ILE A 296 3.31 -7.84 -35.07
N THR A 297 2.46 -8.19 -34.11
CA THR A 297 2.25 -7.47 -32.84
C THR A 297 2.80 -8.27 -31.65
N ASP A 298 4.09 -8.58 -31.69
CA ASP A 298 4.76 -9.35 -30.64
C ASP A 298 5.33 -8.46 -29.53
N MET A 299 4.61 -8.40 -28.41
CA MET A 299 5.05 -7.67 -27.22
C MET A 299 6.32 -8.25 -26.59
N ALA A 300 6.59 -9.55 -26.74
CA ALA A 300 7.80 -10.16 -26.20
C ALA A 300 9.04 -9.66 -26.95
N HIS A 301 8.97 -9.59 -28.29
CA HIS A 301 10.01 -8.98 -29.12
C HIS A 301 10.30 -7.53 -28.72
N VAL A 302 9.24 -6.72 -28.61
CA VAL A 302 9.36 -5.31 -28.22
C VAL A 302 10.07 -5.15 -26.86
N VAL A 303 9.59 -5.86 -25.84
CA VAL A 303 10.18 -5.78 -24.48
C VAL A 303 11.63 -6.26 -24.48
N GLN A 304 11.95 -7.36 -25.18
CA GLN A 304 13.31 -7.86 -25.28
C GLN A 304 14.26 -6.86 -25.96
N CYS A 305 13.85 -6.27 -27.08
CA CYS A 305 14.66 -5.29 -27.80
C CYS A 305 14.90 -4.04 -26.96
N LEU A 306 13.85 -3.51 -26.32
CA LEU A 306 14.00 -2.32 -25.50
C LEU A 306 14.80 -2.57 -24.21
N ASN A 307 14.69 -3.75 -23.60
CA ASN A 307 15.54 -4.13 -22.46
C ASN A 307 17.02 -4.24 -22.87
N LYS A 308 17.32 -4.86 -24.01
CA LYS A 308 18.69 -4.93 -24.56
C LYS A 308 19.24 -3.53 -24.89
N LEU A 309 18.41 -2.67 -25.48
CA LEU A 309 18.74 -1.27 -25.79
C LEU A 309 19.00 -0.45 -24.53
N ASP A 310 18.15 -0.59 -23.51
CA ASP A 310 18.28 0.16 -22.28
C ASP A 310 19.52 -0.24 -21.47
N VAL A 311 19.92 -1.52 -21.51
CA VAL A 311 21.20 -1.98 -20.96
C VAL A 311 22.37 -1.55 -21.85
N GLY A 312 22.20 -1.52 -23.18
CA GLY A 312 23.27 -1.23 -24.13
C GLY A 312 24.22 -2.41 -24.31
N VAL A 313 23.68 -3.60 -24.59
CA VAL A 313 24.48 -4.82 -24.80
C VAL A 313 25.26 -4.78 -26.12
N ASP A 314 26.36 -5.53 -26.21
CA ASP A 314 27.19 -5.62 -27.42
C ASP A 314 26.58 -6.56 -28.50
N GLU A 315 25.40 -7.14 -28.26
CA GLU A 315 24.66 -7.93 -29.25
C GLU A 315 24.35 -7.07 -30.48
N LYS A 316 24.65 -7.61 -31.67
CA LYS A 316 24.44 -6.96 -32.96
C LYS A 316 23.15 -7.43 -33.61
N ILE A 317 22.40 -6.49 -34.16
CA ILE A 317 21.20 -6.73 -34.96
C ILE A 317 21.40 -6.19 -36.38
N MET A 318 20.67 -6.76 -37.33
CA MET A 318 20.62 -6.29 -38.71
C MET A 318 19.39 -5.39 -38.87
N LEU A 319 19.63 -4.16 -39.29
CA LEU A 319 18.60 -3.17 -39.61
C LEU A 319 18.53 -3.02 -41.12
N THR A 320 17.34 -3.22 -41.68
CA THR A 320 17.11 -3.20 -43.13
C THR A 320 16.22 -2.02 -43.49
N SER A 321 16.55 -1.31 -44.58
CA SER A 321 15.71 -0.27 -45.15
C SER A 321 14.42 -0.86 -45.76
N ARG A 322 13.39 -0.02 -45.92
CA ARG A 322 12.08 -0.48 -46.42
C ARG A 322 12.09 -0.96 -47.88
N ASP A 323 13.05 -0.47 -48.66
CA ASP A 323 13.29 -0.89 -50.04
C ASP A 323 14.24 -2.11 -50.11
N GLU A 324 14.67 -2.64 -48.96
CA GLU A 324 15.60 -3.76 -48.82
C GLU A 324 16.98 -3.54 -49.46
N GLN A 325 17.31 -2.32 -49.86
CA GLN A 325 18.58 -2.02 -50.53
C GLN A 325 19.74 -1.77 -49.56
N SER A 326 19.45 -1.39 -48.31
CA SER A 326 20.45 -1.07 -47.30
C SER A 326 20.30 -1.98 -46.08
N CYS A 327 21.39 -2.68 -45.72
CA CYS A 327 21.49 -3.48 -44.50
C CYS A 327 22.62 -2.93 -43.62
N LEU A 328 22.29 -2.53 -42.40
CA LEU A 328 23.24 -2.02 -41.41
C LEU A 328 23.31 -2.98 -40.23
N ILE A 329 24.52 -3.35 -39.81
CA ILE A 329 24.75 -4.16 -38.62
C ILE A 329 25.21 -3.24 -37.50
N VAL A 330 24.44 -3.17 -36.43
CA VAL A 330 24.69 -2.27 -35.29
C VAL A 330 24.40 -2.99 -33.97
N SER A 331 25.16 -2.65 -32.94
CA SER A 331 24.92 -3.15 -31.58
C SER A 331 23.89 -2.32 -30.83
N TYR A 332 23.22 -2.91 -29.85
CA TYR A 332 22.35 -2.17 -28.93
C TYR A 332 23.08 -1.06 -28.18
N LYS A 333 24.38 -1.26 -27.88
CA LYS A 333 25.25 -0.25 -27.28
C LYS A 333 25.44 0.98 -28.17
N GLU A 334 25.70 0.78 -29.46
CA GLU A 334 25.83 1.87 -30.44
C GLU A 334 24.49 2.59 -30.61
N LEU A 335 23.38 1.86 -30.71
CA LEU A 335 22.04 2.43 -30.78
C LEU A 335 21.70 3.28 -29.55
N LYS A 336 22.05 2.81 -28.34
CA LYS A 336 21.86 3.57 -27.10
C LYS A 336 22.63 4.90 -27.16
N SER A 337 23.89 4.86 -27.61
CA SER A 337 24.70 6.07 -27.80
C SER A 337 24.06 7.05 -28.80
N CYS A 338 23.49 6.53 -29.89
CA CYS A 338 22.76 7.32 -30.89
C CYS A 338 21.54 8.02 -30.26
N ILE A 339 20.74 7.30 -29.46
CA ILE A 339 19.57 7.86 -28.76
C ILE A 339 19.99 8.98 -27.82
N ASP A 340 20.98 8.73 -26.96
CA ASP A 340 21.41 9.71 -25.96
C ASP A 340 22.02 10.95 -26.62
N THR A 341 22.83 10.78 -27.68
CA THR A 341 23.40 11.90 -28.44
C THR A 341 22.29 12.72 -29.11
N THR A 342 21.40 12.07 -29.87
CA THR A 342 20.33 12.74 -30.60
C THR A 342 19.35 13.43 -29.65
N PHE A 343 18.99 12.79 -28.53
CA PHE A 343 18.11 13.39 -27.53
C PHE A 343 18.75 14.62 -26.87
N ASN A 344 20.05 14.57 -26.56
CA ASN A 344 20.77 15.70 -25.99
C ASN A 344 20.90 16.87 -26.96
N GLU A 345 21.02 16.61 -28.26
CA GLU A 345 20.97 17.66 -29.29
C GLU A 345 19.63 18.37 -29.30
N LEU A 346 18.51 17.66 -29.11
CA LEU A 346 17.18 18.28 -29.00
C LEU A 346 17.01 19.14 -27.73
N LEU A 347 17.70 18.80 -26.65
CA LEU A 347 17.66 19.57 -25.40
C LEU A 347 18.47 20.86 -25.47
N ARG A 348 19.52 20.88 -26.31
CA ARG A 348 20.29 22.09 -26.60
C ARG A 348 19.45 22.94 -27.54
N LYS A 349 18.77 23.95 -26.99
CA LYS A 349 18.12 24.99 -27.81
C LYS A 349 19.15 25.55 -28.81
N PRO A 350 18.74 25.83 -30.06
CA PRO A 350 19.63 26.39 -31.09
C PRO A 350 20.29 27.69 -30.64
#